data_AF-G9YS61-F1
#
_entry.id   AF-G9YS61-F1
#
_cell.length_a   1.000
_cell.length_b   1.000
_cell.length_c   1.000
_cell.angle_alpha   90.00
_cell.angle_beta   90.00
_cell.angle_gamma   90.00
#
_symmetry.space_group_name_H-M   'P 1'
#
loop_
_entity.id
_entity.type
_entity.pdbx_description
1 polymer ?
#
loop_
_entity_poly.entity_id
_entity_poly.type
_entity_poly.pdbx_seq_one_letter_code
_entity_poly.pdbx_strand_id
1 'polypeptide(L)' 'MATKAHLEGNKRYLEKLDHITIRVQGGTKEKIKARAQQEGMSLNAYIVGLIEKDMGEEKAGT' A
#
# COMPACT_ATOMS: atom_id res chain seq x y z
N MET A 1 -15.91 -15.08 -10.42
CA MET A 1 -15.93 -15.37 -8.97
C MET A 1 -14.56 -15.88 -8.57
N ALA A 2 -13.94 -15.34 -7.51
CA ALA A 2 -12.68 -15.87 -7.01
C ALA A 2 -12.91 -17.26 -6.38
N THR A 3 -12.00 -18.21 -6.63
CA THR A 3 -12.11 -19.57 -6.09
C THR A 3 -11.86 -19.57 -4.57
N LYS A 4 -12.38 -20.58 -3.85
CA LYS A 4 -12.14 -20.72 -2.40
C LYS A 4 -10.64 -20.72 -2.06
N ALA A 5 -9.83 -21.39 -2.89
CA ALA A 5 -8.37 -21.40 -2.76
C ALA A 5 -7.75 -19.99 -2.90
N HIS A 6 -8.26 -19.15 -3.81
CA HIS A 6 -7.79 -17.77 -3.98
C HIS A 6 -8.10 -16.90 -2.74
N LEU A 7 -9.29 -17.07 -2.16
CA LEU A 7 -9.68 -16.35 -0.94
C LEU A 7 -8.85 -16.76 0.27
N GLU A 8 -8.55 -18.07 0.41
CA GLU A 8 -7.76 -18.60 1.52
C GLU A 8 -6.28 -18.20 1.41
N GLY A 9 -5.73 -18.16 0.19
CA GLY A 9 -4.39 -17.62 -0.08
C GLY A 9 -4.27 -16.13 0.30
N ASN A 10 -5.25 -15.32 -0.08
CA ASN A 10 -5.27 -13.90 0.29
C ASN A 10 -5.34 -13.70 1.81
N LYS A 11 -6.13 -14.51 2.53
CA LYS A 11 -6.21 -14.45 4.00
C LYS A 11 -4.84 -14.72 4.65
N ARG A 12 -4.16 -15.81 4.26
CA ARG A 12 -2.83 -16.18 4.79
C ARG A 12 -1.76 -15.13 4.46
N TYR A 13 -1.90 -14.40 3.35
CA TYR A 13 -1.01 -13.31 3.00
C TYR A 13 -1.25 -12.08 3.89
N LEU A 14 -2.51 -11.71 4.11
CA LEU A 14 -2.88 -10.58 4.96
C LEU A 14 -2.51 -10.79 6.45
N GLU A 15 -2.58 -12.02 6.96
CA GLU A 15 -2.18 -12.36 8.34
C GLU A 15 -0.70 -12.09 8.65
N LYS A 16 0.15 -11.97 7.63
CA LYS A 16 1.58 -11.69 7.79
C LYS A 16 1.93 -10.19 7.77
N LEU A 17 0.94 -9.33 7.50
CA LEU A 17 1.14 -7.90 7.33
C LEU A 17 0.65 -7.14 8.55
N ASP A 18 1.45 -6.18 9.00
CA ASP A 18 1.00 -5.23 10.00
C ASP A 18 -0.01 -4.26 9.40
N HIS A 19 -1.15 -4.08 10.07
CA HIS A 19 -2.20 -3.18 9.63
C HIS A 19 -2.12 -1.83 10.36
N ILE A 20 -1.89 -0.76 9.62
CA ILE A 20 -1.88 0.61 10.14
C ILE A 20 -3.14 1.38 9.72
N THR A 21 -3.73 2.12 10.66
CA THR A 21 -4.84 3.05 10.36
C THR A 21 -4.33 4.48 10.43
N ILE A 22 -4.39 5.19 9.29
CA ILE A 22 -3.94 6.58 9.19
C ILE A 22 -5.16 7.49 9.09
N ARG A 23 -5.18 8.57 9.87
CA ARG A 23 -6.18 9.64 9.77
C ARG A 23 -5.55 10.84 9.06
N VAL A 24 -6.22 11.33 8.04
CA VAL A 24 -5.84 12.55 7.30
C VAL A 24 -7.03 13.50 7.27
N GLN A 25 -6.78 14.78 6.99
CA GLN A 25 -7.85 15.74 6.77
C GLN A 25 -8.77 15.31 5.61
N GLY A 26 -10.03 15.73 5.66
CA GLY A 26 -11.01 15.45 4.60
C GLY A 26 -10.53 15.96 3.24
N GLY A 27 -10.69 15.15 2.19
CA GLY A 27 -10.24 15.47 0.84
C GLY A 27 -8.76 15.21 0.57
N THR A 28 -7.96 14.92 1.60
CA THR A 28 -6.53 14.59 1.41
C THR A 28 -6.34 13.19 0.86
N LYS A 29 -7.22 12.25 1.20
CA LYS A 29 -7.18 10.87 0.71
C LYS A 29 -7.22 10.81 -0.83
N GLU A 30 -8.09 11.60 -1.44
CA GLU A 30 -8.29 11.67 -2.89
C GLU A 30 -7.06 12.23 -3.58
N LYS A 31 -6.43 13.27 -2.98
CA LYS A 31 -5.18 13.85 -3.48
C LYS A 31 -4.04 12.85 -3.46
N ILE A 32 -3.88 12.09 -2.37
CA ILE A 32 -2.85 11.04 -2.26
C ILE A 32 -3.11 9.94 -3.29
N LYS A 33 -4.38 9.51 -3.44
CA LYS A 33 -4.75 8.49 -4.43
C LYS A 33 -4.44 8.94 -5.86
N ALA A 34 -4.76 10.19 -6.22
CA ALA A 34 -4.46 10.74 -7.53
C ALA A 34 -2.94 10.80 -7.78
N ARG A 35 -2.17 11.19 -6.76
CA ARG A 35 -0.70 11.21 -6.85
C ARG A 35 -0.11 9.83 -7.06
N ALA A 36 -0.55 8.83 -6.28
CA ALA A 36 -0.12 7.44 -6.46
C ALA A 36 -0.41 6.93 -7.88
N GLN A 37 -1.60 7.27 -8.43
CA GLN A 37 -1.97 6.91 -9.80
C GLN A 37 -1.08 7.58 -10.85
N GLN A 38 -0.72 8.85 -10.66
CA GLN A 38 0.21 9.57 -11.55
C GLN A 38 1.59 8.91 -11.57
N GLU A 39 2.02 8.35 -10.44
CA GLU A 39 3.29 7.61 -10.32
C GLU A 39 3.17 6.14 -10.74
N GLY A 40 2.00 5.70 -11.21
CA GLY A 40 1.76 4.30 -11.64
C GLY A 40 1.73 3.31 -10.48
N MET A 41 1.58 3.78 -9.24
CA MET A 41 1.64 2.96 -8.03
C MET A 41 0.26 2.76 -7.41
N SER A 42 0.12 1.66 -6.66
CA SER A 42 -1.00 1.54 -5.72
C SER A 42 -0.84 2.54 -4.57
N LEU A 43 -1.95 2.94 -3.94
CA LEU A 43 -1.92 3.83 -2.78
C LEU A 43 -1.02 3.28 -1.66
N ASN A 44 -1.08 1.97 -1.42
CA ASN A 44 -0.25 1.30 -0.41
C ASN A 44 1.25 1.37 -0.78
N ALA A 45 1.60 1.00 -2.02
CA ALA A 45 2.99 1.04 -2.49
C ALA A 45 3.57 2.46 -2.45
N TYR A 46 2.77 3.47 -2.81
CA TYR A 46 3.16 4.87 -2.73
C TYR A 46 3.45 5.31 -1.29
N ILE A 47 2.57 5.00 -0.33
CA ILE A 47 2.77 5.37 1.08
C ILE A 47 3.98 4.65 1.67
N VAL A 48 4.10 3.33 1.45
CA VAL A 48 5.21 2.53 1.98
C VAL A 48 6.53 3.00 1.38
N GLY A 49 6.60 3.23 0.07
CA GLY A 49 7.83 3.70 -0.58
C GLY A 49 8.28 5.08 -0.10
N LEU A 50 7.35 5.97 0.25
CA LEU A 50 7.70 7.26 0.88
C LEU A 50 8.30 7.07 2.28
N ILE A 51 7.74 6.16 3.08
CA ILE A 51 8.24 5.87 4.43
C ILE A 51 9.64 5.24 4.34
N GLU A 52 9.83 4.22 3.50
CA GLU A 52 11.13 3.57 3.31
C GLU A 52 12.20 4.57 2.84
N LYS A 53 11.84 5.41 1.86
CA LYS A 53 12.73 6.47 1.36
C LYS A 53 13.11 7.46 2.46
N ASP A 54 12.16 7.87 3.30
CA ASP A 54 12.40 8.77 4.44
C ASP A 54 13.29 8.10 5.52
N MET A 55 13.08 6.81 5.75
CA MET A 55 13.90 5.99 6.65
C MET A 55 15.32 5.72 6.10
N GLY A 56 15.62 6.15 4.87
CA GLY A 56 16.93 5.93 4.23
C GLY A 56 17.09 4.54 3.62
N GLU A 57 16.02 3.75 3.55
CA GLU A 57 15.99 2.47 2.85
C GLU A 57 15.66 2.71 1.38
N GLU A 58 16.69 3.00 0.58
CA GLU A 58 16.57 2.87 -0.87
C GLU A 58 16.32 1.40 -1.19
N LYS A 59 15.12 1.06 -1.68
CA LYS A 59 14.88 -0.28 -2.23
C LYS A 59 15.87 -0.52 -3.36
N ALA A 60 16.91 -1.29 -3.07
CA ALA A 60 17.68 -2.00 -4.08
C ALA A 60 16.67 -2.80 -4.91
N GLY A 61 16.42 -2.35 -6.14
CA GLY A 61 15.44 -2.92 -7.03
C GLY A 61 15.57 -4.44 -7.13
N THR A 62 14.43 -5.11 -7.05
CA THR A 62 14.25 -6.49 -7.53
C THR A 62 13.29 -6.46 -8.71
#